data_AF-C1DT87-F1
#
_entry.id   AF-C1DT87-F1
#
_cell.length_a   1.000
_cell.length_b   1.000
_cell.length_c   1.000
_cell.angle_alpha   90.00
_cell.angle_beta   90.00
_cell.angle_gamma   90.00
#
_symmetry.space_group_name_H-M   'P 1'
#
loop_
_entity.id
_entity.type
_entity.pdbx_description
1 polymer ?
#
loop_
_entity_poly.entity_id
_entity_poly.type
_entity_poly.pdbx_seq_one_letter_code
_entity_poly.pdbx_strand_id
1 'polypeptide(L)'
;MYDVMKQAEEKLVQVGTDLTVSVIFFVMSIIILTIIAFIILTIKNNKKPAEERKSQLAIFLISVFTGWAITTIIFVYRMVMIGISHLKQ
;
A
#
# COMPACT_ATOMS: atom_id res chain seq x y z
N MET A 1 14.11 19.57 33.11
CA MET A 1 13.59 20.27 31.92
C MET A 1 14.38 19.91 30.67
N TYR A 2 15.72 19.89 30.73
CA TYR A 2 16.60 19.39 29.66
C TYR A 2 16.32 17.92 29.27
N ASP A 3 16.18 17.02 30.24
CA ASP A 3 15.85 15.61 29.97
C ASP A 3 14.45 15.40 29.36
N VAL A 4 13.49 16.27 29.71
CA VAL A 4 12.12 16.20 29.18
C VAL A 4 12.09 16.65 27.72
N MET A 5 12.84 17.70 27.37
CA MET A 5 12.97 18.15 25.99
C MET A 5 13.72 17.12 25.12
N LYS A 6 14.77 16.50 25.67
CA LYS A 6 15.52 15.46 24.97
C LYS A 6 14.69 14.19 24.73
N GLN A 7 13.90 13.75 25.71
CA GLN A 7 12.95 12.63 25.52
C GLN A 7 11.85 12.96 24.50
N ALA A 8 11.37 14.20 24.47
CA ALA A 8 10.38 14.61 23.48
C ALA A 8 10.97 14.59 22.06
N GLU A 9 12.20 15.05 21.89
CA GLU A 9 12.92 15.01 20.61
C GLU A 9 13.16 13.57 20.14
N GLU A 10 13.65 12.69 21.01
CA GLU A 10 13.86 11.27 20.72
C GLU A 10 12.55 10.59 20.27
N LYS A 11 11.42 10.87 20.96
CA LYS A 11 10.11 10.34 20.57
C LYS A 11 9.62 10.90 19.23
N LEU A 12 9.84 12.18 18.95
CA LEU A 12 9.45 12.79 17.67
C LEU A 12 10.25 12.20 16.50
N VAL A 13 11.55 11.98 16.68
CA VAL A 13 12.41 11.33 15.69
C VAL A 13 11.97 9.88 15.46
N GLN A 14 11.65 9.16 16.55
CA GLN A 14 11.13 7.80 16.46
C GLN A 14 9.82 7.74 15.67
N VAL A 15 8.83 8.60 16.00
CA VAL A 15 7.56 8.68 15.28
C VAL A 15 7.75 9.01 13.81
N GLY A 16 8.65 9.96 13.49
CA GLY A 16 8.99 10.31 12.11
C GLY A 16 9.61 9.14 11.34
N THR A 17 10.48 8.37 11.99
CA THR A 17 11.12 7.18 11.41
C THR A 17 10.09 6.07 11.18
N ASP A 18 9.25 5.78 12.16
CA ASP A 18 8.19 4.75 12.07
C ASP A 18 7.16 5.08 10.99
N LEU A 19 6.80 6.36 10.84
CA LEU A 19 5.93 6.83 9.77
C LEU A 19 6.59 6.63 8.40
N THR A 20 7.85 7.03 8.25
CA THR A 20 8.59 6.89 6.99
C THR A 20 8.68 5.43 6.56
N VAL A 21 9.03 4.54 7.50
CA VAL A 21 9.09 3.08 7.27
C VAL A 21 7.71 2.56 6.85
N SER A 22 6.64 2.98 7.53
CA SER A 22 5.27 2.58 7.19
C SER A 22 4.84 3.02 5.78
N VAL A 23 5.22 4.24 5.38
CA VAL A 23 4.97 4.75 4.02
C VAL A 23 5.75 3.95 2.97
N ILE A 24 7.01 3.60 3.24
CA ILE A 24 7.81 2.76 2.33
C ILE A 24 7.14 1.39 2.16
N PHE A 25 6.71 0.75 3.24
CA PHE A 25 5.98 -0.52 3.17
C PHE A 25 4.68 -0.40 2.38
N PHE A 26 3.95 0.70 2.54
CA PHE A 26 2.73 0.96 1.79
C PHE A 26 2.99 1.06 0.27
N VAL A 27 3.99 1.86 -0.12
CA VAL A 27 4.37 2.01 -1.54
C VAL A 27 4.87 0.69 -2.12
N MET A 28 5.72 -0.04 -1.40
CA MET A 28 6.21 -1.36 -1.82
C MET A 28 5.07 -2.36 -2.02
N SER A 29 4.06 -2.33 -1.14
CA SER A 29 2.88 -3.19 -1.25
C SER A 29 2.09 -2.92 -2.52
N ILE A 30 1.91 -1.65 -2.89
CA ILE A 30 1.24 -1.25 -4.14
C ILE A 30 2.01 -1.78 -5.35
N ILE A 31 3.34 -1.60 -5.35
CA ILE A 31 4.20 -2.04 -6.47
C ILE A 31 4.11 -3.56 -6.63
N ILE A 32 4.26 -4.31 -5.55
CA ILE A 32 4.20 -5.79 -5.57
C ILE A 32 2.83 -6.28 -6.06
N LEU A 33 1.74 -5.75 -5.50
CA LEU A 33 0.38 -6.14 -5.91
C LEU A 33 0.08 -5.76 -7.37
N THR A 34 0.58 -4.61 -7.83
CA THR A 34 0.47 -4.19 -9.23
C THR A 34 1.18 -5.17 -10.16
N ILE A 35 2.41 -5.58 -9.83
CA ILE A 35 3.18 -6.54 -10.64
C ILE A 35 2.45 -7.89 -10.69
N ILE A 36 1.97 -8.38 -9.53
CA ILE A 36 1.22 -9.64 -9.45
C ILE A 36 -0.04 -9.57 -10.31
N ALA A 37 -0.85 -8.52 -10.17
CA ALA A 37 -2.06 -8.33 -10.95
C ALA A 37 -1.76 -8.23 -12.45
N PHE A 38 -0.69 -7.54 -12.83
CA PHE A 38 -0.27 -7.39 -14.21
C PHE A 38 0.13 -8.71 -14.84
N ILE A 39 0.92 -9.53 -14.12
CA ILE A 39 1.31 -10.87 -14.58
C ILE A 39 0.08 -11.74 -14.78
N ILE A 40 -0.82 -11.80 -13.78
CA ILE A 40 -2.03 -12.62 -13.83
C ILE A 40 -2.93 -12.20 -15.00
N LEU A 41 -3.18 -10.90 -15.15
CA LEU A 41 -4.04 -10.37 -16.20
C LEU A 41 -3.41 -10.51 -17.60
N THR A 42 -2.09 -10.38 -17.71
CA THR A 42 -1.37 -10.60 -18.98
C THR A 42 -1.45 -12.06 -19.40
N ILE A 43 -1.20 -13.00 -18.49
CA ILE A 43 -1.35 -14.45 -18.76
C ILE A 43 -2.79 -14.74 -19.18
N LYS A 44 -3.78 -14.18 -18.47
CA LYS A 44 -5.21 -14.36 -18.80
C LYS A 44 -5.57 -13.75 -20.15
N ASN A 45 -4.99 -12.61 -20.52
CA ASN A 45 -5.24 -11.94 -21.78
C ASN A 45 -4.61 -12.68 -22.97
N ASN A 46 -3.41 -13.24 -22.81
CA ASN A 46 -2.74 -13.99 -23.88
C ASN A 46 -3.46 -15.31 -24.24
N LYS A 47 -4.25 -15.86 -23.32
CA LYS A 47 -5.14 -17.01 -23.57
C LYS A 47 -6.33 -16.68 -24.47
N LYS A 48 -6.63 -15.39 -24.70
CA LYS A 48 -7.75 -14.96 -25.55
C LYS A 48 -7.35 -14.93 -27.04
N PRO A 49 -8.33 -15.14 -27.95
CA PRO A 49 -8.13 -14.90 -29.38
C PRO A 49 -7.68 -13.46 -29.64
N ALA A 50 -6.86 -13.25 -30.68
CA ALA A 50 -6.17 -11.99 -30.92
C ALA A 50 -7.11 -10.77 -31.00
N GLU A 51 -8.31 -10.97 -31.54
CA GLU A 51 -9.35 -9.94 -31.70
C GLU A 51 -9.92 -9.43 -30.36
N GLU A 52 -9.88 -10.25 -29.31
CA GLU A 52 -10.40 -9.89 -27.98
C GLU A 52 -9.30 -9.47 -26.98
N ARG A 53 -8.04 -9.49 -27.40
CA ARG A 53 -6.91 -9.15 -26.54
C ARG A 53 -6.97 -7.68 -26.18
N LYS A 54 -7.05 -7.40 -24.88
CA LYS A 54 -6.90 -6.04 -24.38
C LYS A 54 -5.46 -5.57 -24.58
N SER A 55 -5.30 -4.28 -24.81
CA SER A 55 -3.99 -3.62 -24.88
C SER A 55 -3.20 -3.83 -23.58
N GLN A 56 -1.89 -4.03 -23.70
CA GLN A 56 -0.99 -4.16 -22.54
C GLN A 56 -1.06 -2.93 -21.62
N LEU A 57 -1.22 -1.73 -22.19
CA LEU A 57 -1.37 -0.51 -21.41
C LEU A 57 -2.65 -0.54 -20.56
N ALA A 58 -3.76 -1.02 -21.12
CA ALA A 58 -5.02 -1.13 -20.38
C ALA A 58 -4.90 -2.14 -19.23
N ILE A 59 -4.24 -3.27 -19.46
CA ILE A 59 -3.96 -4.28 -18.44
C ILE A 59 -3.09 -3.69 -17.32
N PHE A 60 -2.05 -2.94 -17.68
CA PHE A 60 -1.19 -2.25 -16.72
C PHE A 60 -1.99 -1.26 -15.85
N LEU A 61 -2.79 -0.39 -16.46
CA LEU A 61 -3.61 0.58 -15.71
C LEU A 61 -4.61 -0.10 -14.76
N ILE A 62 -5.26 -1.18 -15.21
CA ILE A 62 -6.16 -1.98 -14.35
C ILE A 62 -5.38 -2.57 -13.17
N SER A 63 -4.16 -3.04 -13.42
CA SER A 63 -3.31 -3.65 -12.39
C SER A 63 -2.86 -2.64 -11.34
N VAL A 64 -2.45 -1.44 -11.78
CA VAL A 64 -2.10 -0.31 -10.89
C VAL A 64 -3.29 0.08 -10.02
N PHE A 65 -4.46 0.25 -10.64
CA PHE A 65 -5.67 0.62 -9.90
C PHE A 65 -6.09 -0.45 -8.90
N THR A 66 -6.00 -1.73 -9.28
CA THR A 66 -6.31 -2.86 -8.41
C THR A 66 -5.33 -2.94 -7.23
N GLY A 67 -4.02 -2.82 -7.49
CA GLY A 67 -3.00 -2.82 -6.45
C GLY A 67 -3.18 -1.65 -5.47
N TRP A 68 -3.42 -0.45 -5.98
CA TRP A 68 -3.70 0.73 -5.17
C TRP A 68 -4.97 0.56 -4.32
N ALA A 69 -6.08 0.10 -4.90
CA ALA A 69 -7.35 -0.07 -4.20
C ALA A 69 -7.25 -1.10 -3.06
N ILE A 70 -6.66 -2.27 -3.33
CA ILE A 70 -6.48 -3.32 -2.31
C ILE A 70 -5.62 -2.80 -1.16
N THR A 71 -4.49 -2.16 -1.46
CA THR A 71 -3.58 -1.66 -0.43
C THR A 71 -4.23 -0.56 0.41
N THR A 72 -5.00 0.32 -0.23
CA THR A 72 -5.72 1.41 0.46
C THR A 72 -6.78 0.86 1.41
N ILE A 73 -7.59 -0.11 0.97
CA ILE A 73 -8.61 -0.73 1.82
C ILE A 73 -7.99 -1.39 3.05
N ILE A 74 -6.90 -2.15 2.86
CA ILE A 74 -6.18 -2.80 3.97
C ILE A 74 -5.60 -1.76 4.93
N PHE A 75 -5.00 -0.69 4.39
CA PHE A 75 -4.42 0.38 5.20
C PHE A 75 -5.47 1.09 6.04
N VAL A 76 -6.59 1.49 5.42
CA VAL A 76 -7.71 2.13 6.13
C VAL A 76 -8.27 1.20 7.20
N TYR A 77 -8.49 -0.08 6.89
CA TYR A 77 -8.93 -1.06 7.88
C TYR A 77 -7.99 -1.13 9.08
N ARG A 78 -6.68 -1.19 8.84
CA ARG A 78 -5.66 -1.24 9.90
C ARG A 78 -5.70 0.03 10.75
N MET A 79 -5.79 1.21 10.12
CA MET A 79 -5.89 2.49 10.83
C MET A 79 -7.14 2.58 11.69
N VAL A 80 -8.29 2.13 11.17
CA VAL A 80 -9.55 2.10 11.92
C VAL A 80 -9.46 1.15 13.12
N MET A 81 -8.89 -0.05 12.93
CA MET A 81 -8.73 -1.01 14.03
C MET A 81 -7.80 -0.50 15.13
N ILE A 82 -6.70 0.20 14.76
CA ILE A 82 -5.82 0.88 15.71
C ILE A 82 -6.57 2.00 16.43
N GLY A 83 -7.38 2.80 15.71
CA GLY A 83 -8.20 3.84 16.33
C GLY A 83 -9.19 3.28 17.35
N ILE A 84 -9.89 2.20 17.00
CA ILE A 84 -10.85 1.53 17.89
C ILE A 84 -10.14 0.95 19.13
N SER A 85 -8.94 0.38 18.98
CA SER A 85 -8.21 -0.18 20.13
C SER A 85 -7.80 0.89 21.15
N HIS A 86 -7.49 2.11 20.70
CA HIS A 86 -7.17 3.22 21.59
C HIS A 86 -8.40 3.88 22.23
N LEU A 87 -9.58 3.82 21.58
CA LEU A 87 -10.83 4.34 22.14
C LEU A 87 -11.51 3.38 23.16
N LYS A 88 -11.08 2.11 23.19
CA LYS A 88 -11.54 1.11 24.15
C LYS A 88 -10.71 1.06 25.44
N GLN A 89 -9.60 1.78 25.50
CA GLN A 89 -8.86 2.08 26.74
C GLN A 89 -9.32 3.43 27.29
#